data_AF-A0A6A6IKT8-F1
#
_entry.id   AF-A0A6A6IKT8-F1
#
_cell.length_a   1.000
_cell.length_b   1.000
_cell.length_c   1.000
_cell.angle_alpha   90.00
_cell.angle_beta   90.00
_cell.angle_gamma   90.00
#
_symmetry.space_group_name_H-M   'P 1'
#
loop_
_entity.id
_entity.type
_entity.pdbx_description
1 polymer ?
#
loop_
_entity_poly.entity_id
_entity_poly.type
_entity_poly.pdbx_seq_one_letter_code
_entity_poly.pdbx_strand_id
1 'polypeptide(L)'
;MVESGHWADTARRRFVEGEKATEDEEGDDGEDSDEDEGSDSEAAGTITLRDPLMNMLESLEKSGFSASKVFWGNPIWCNARMGETVTKLPDGTLVQIGGEHEDFYDPDFLVYNDVIVFAPTPDGKSCRTGAPNFEIYGYPEEVFPETDFHTATHVPSLNAILILGNASREVEEGEGLQAPLATPIYLLKVGTWGMEKVETAGDGPGIIWNHKAELKDGQDVLRVAGVDGEWEGDRTQRTVVIKEGETRTVGVEFEEAWELDLANMRWTKEASSWVTVPKKKRGGKGAPF
;
A
#
# COMPACT_ATOMS: atom_id res chain seq x y z
N MET A 1 -12.26 34.76 8.14
CA MET A 1 -13.13 33.79 8.84
C MET A 1 -13.62 32.83 7.78
N VAL A 2 -13.05 31.64 7.73
CA VAL A 2 -13.44 30.56 6.83
C VAL A 2 -13.68 29.36 7.73
N GLU A 3 -14.89 28.84 7.67
CA GLU A 3 -15.35 27.70 8.46
C GLU A 3 -14.63 26.43 8.01
N SER A 4 -14.08 25.72 8.99
CA SER A 4 -13.49 24.39 8.87
C SER A 4 -14.61 23.33 8.84
N GLY A 5 -14.87 22.78 7.66
CA GLY A 5 -15.79 21.66 7.46
C GLY A 5 -15.02 20.34 7.25
N HIS A 6 -15.10 19.48 8.27
CA HIS A 6 -15.13 18.02 8.26
C HIS A 6 -14.31 17.23 7.22
N TRP A 7 -13.14 16.74 7.63
CA TRP A 7 -12.71 15.35 7.41
C TRP A 7 -11.73 14.94 8.52
N ALA A 8 -12.28 14.44 9.62
CA ALA A 8 -11.51 13.81 10.69
C ALA A 8 -12.44 12.86 11.44
N ASP A 9 -12.86 11.74 10.82
CA ASP A 9 -13.62 10.73 11.58
C ASP A 9 -13.51 9.27 11.08
N THR A 10 -12.57 8.90 10.21
CA THR A 10 -12.43 7.48 9.76
C THR A 10 -11.16 6.76 10.19
N ALA A 11 -10.30 7.34 11.03
CA ALA A 11 -9.08 6.67 11.51
C ALA A 11 -8.89 6.69 13.04
N ARG A 12 -9.98 6.59 13.80
CA ARG A 12 -9.92 6.32 15.25
C ARG A 12 -10.89 5.22 15.65
N ARG A 13 -10.51 3.95 15.49
CA ARG A 13 -11.04 2.91 16.39
C ARG A 13 -10.34 3.05 17.73
N ARG A 14 -10.91 3.85 18.63
CA ARG A 14 -10.66 3.73 20.07
C ARG A 14 -11.21 2.36 20.49
N PHE A 15 -10.33 1.46 20.90
CA PHE A 15 -10.72 0.38 21.80
C PHE A 15 -10.78 0.95 23.22
N VAL A 16 -11.69 0.42 24.04
CA VAL A 16 -12.05 0.81 25.44
C VAL A 16 -12.94 2.09 25.47
N GLU A 17 -14.21 2.08 25.90
CA GLU A 17 -14.79 1.60 27.16
C GLU A 17 -16.23 1.06 26.97
N GLY A 18 -16.64 0.13 27.83
CA GLY A 18 -18.00 -0.41 27.87
C GLY A 18 -19.03 0.63 28.31
N GLU A 19 -19.98 0.93 27.43
CA GLU A 19 -21.22 1.61 27.81
C GLU A 19 -22.41 0.65 27.76
N LYS A 20 -23.20 0.74 28.83
CA LYS A 20 -24.34 -0.09 29.17
C LYS A 20 -25.39 -0.03 28.07
N ALA A 21 -25.87 -1.21 27.65
CA ALA A 21 -27.14 -1.32 26.98
C ALA A 21 -28.26 -0.92 27.94
N THR A 22 -29.05 0.06 27.53
CA THR A 22 -30.41 0.28 27.99
C THR A 22 -31.30 -0.84 27.44
N GLU A 23 -32.20 -1.39 28.26
CA GLU A 23 -33.62 -1.54 27.95
C GLU A 23 -34.36 -2.16 29.15
N ASP A 24 -35.35 -1.38 29.59
CA ASP A 24 -36.74 -1.74 29.88
C ASP A 24 -37.16 -2.59 31.09
N GLU A 25 -38.33 -2.16 31.54
CA GLU A 25 -39.12 -2.50 32.72
C GLU A 25 -39.59 -3.96 32.74
N GLU A 26 -39.56 -4.58 33.93
CA GLU A 26 -40.67 -5.36 34.48
C GLU A 26 -40.42 -5.53 35.99
N GLY A 27 -41.43 -5.20 36.82
CA GLY A 27 -41.34 -5.23 38.28
C GLY A 27 -41.60 -6.62 38.87
N ASP A 28 -41.13 -6.83 40.10
CA ASP A 28 -41.78 -7.70 41.10
C ASP A 28 -41.15 -7.44 42.48
N ASP A 29 -41.95 -7.71 43.50
CA ASP A 29 -41.91 -7.16 44.85
C ASP A 29 -41.16 -8.10 45.82
N GLY A 30 -40.50 -7.57 46.85
CA GLY A 30 -40.03 -8.42 47.97
C GLY A 30 -39.04 -7.79 48.93
N GLU A 31 -39.51 -7.55 50.15
CA GLU A 31 -38.85 -6.95 51.31
C GLU A 31 -37.78 -7.85 52.00
N ASP A 32 -36.95 -7.19 52.83
CA ASP A 32 -36.20 -7.68 54.01
C ASP A 32 -35.00 -8.64 53.78
N SER A 33 -33.87 -8.59 54.48
CA SER A 33 -33.35 -7.78 55.60
C SER A 33 -31.82 -8.01 55.72
N ASP A 34 -31.20 -7.17 56.54
CA ASP A 34 -30.01 -7.42 57.37
C ASP A 34 -28.63 -6.88 56.94
N GLU A 35 -28.03 -6.26 57.96
CA GLU A 35 -26.81 -5.49 58.10
C GLU A 35 -25.55 -6.37 58.00
N ASP A 36 -24.47 -5.83 57.44
CA ASP A 36 -23.12 -6.13 57.94
C ASP A 36 -22.15 -4.97 57.64
N GLU A 37 -21.60 -4.39 58.71
CA GLU A 37 -20.53 -3.41 58.69
C GLU A 37 -19.18 -4.13 58.67
N GLY A 38 -18.25 -3.79 57.76
CA GLY A 38 -16.97 -4.49 57.71
C GLY A 38 -15.89 -3.90 56.82
N SER A 39 -15.24 -2.84 57.31
CA SER A 39 -13.83 -2.47 57.13
C SER A 39 -13.21 -2.41 55.72
N ASP A 40 -12.84 -1.18 55.34
CA ASP A 40 -11.82 -0.88 54.34
C ASP A 40 -10.49 -1.60 54.65
N SER A 41 -10.04 -2.43 53.71
CA SER A 41 -8.60 -2.59 53.43
C SER A 41 -8.42 -2.91 51.95
N GLU A 42 -7.77 -1.97 51.26
CA GLU A 42 -7.35 -2.09 49.86
C GLU A 42 -6.36 -3.26 49.72
N ALA A 43 -6.84 -4.39 49.22
CA ALA A 43 -6.00 -5.40 48.59
C ALA A 43 -6.06 -5.18 47.09
N ALA A 44 -4.91 -4.83 46.48
CA ALA A 44 -4.73 -4.73 45.05
C ALA A 44 -5.11 -6.06 44.37
N GLY A 45 -6.35 -6.14 43.88
CA GLY A 45 -6.82 -7.24 43.05
C GLY A 45 -6.22 -7.10 41.66
N THR A 46 -5.23 -7.92 41.34
CA THR A 46 -4.72 -8.05 39.98
C THR A 46 -5.84 -8.57 39.07
N ILE A 47 -6.49 -7.67 38.32
CA ILE A 47 -7.39 -8.06 37.23
C ILE A 47 -6.50 -8.59 36.11
N THR A 48 -6.34 -9.91 36.04
CA THR A 48 -5.87 -10.55 34.82
C THR A 48 -6.97 -10.40 33.78
N LEU A 49 -6.79 -9.43 32.87
CA LEU A 49 -7.52 -9.42 31.61
C LEU A 49 -7.22 -10.74 30.90
N ARG A 50 -8.13 -11.72 31.03
CA ARG A 50 -8.09 -12.88 30.16
C ARG A 50 -8.28 -12.36 28.74
N ASP A 51 -7.35 -12.76 27.90
CA ASP A 51 -7.28 -12.42 26.49
C ASP A 51 -8.67 -12.60 25.84
N PRO A 52 -9.26 -11.56 25.22
CA PRO A 52 -10.51 -11.66 24.48
C PRO A 52 -10.52 -12.83 23.47
N LEU A 53 -9.34 -13.21 22.97
CA LEU A 53 -9.13 -14.37 22.10
C LEU A 53 -9.53 -15.69 22.77
N MET A 54 -9.26 -15.85 24.07
CA MET A 54 -9.57 -17.08 24.80
C MET A 54 -11.07 -17.23 25.06
N ASN A 55 -11.79 -16.12 25.28
CA ASN A 55 -13.24 -16.15 25.39
C ASN A 55 -13.92 -16.50 24.06
N MET A 56 -13.36 -16.04 22.93
CA MET A 56 -13.82 -16.40 21.59
C MET A 56 -13.56 -17.88 21.28
N LEU A 57 -12.38 -18.41 21.65
CA LEU A 57 -12.00 -19.81 21.45
C LEU A 57 -12.88 -20.78 22.26
N GLU A 58 -13.15 -20.48 23.53
CA GLU A 58 -14.04 -21.29 24.36
C GLU A 58 -15.51 -21.27 23.86
N SER A 59 -15.94 -20.14 23.27
CA SER A 59 -17.25 -20.02 22.63
C SER A 59 -17.36 -20.87 21.37
N LEU A 60 -16.29 -20.96 20.59
CA LEU A 60 -16.23 -21.76 19.35
C LEU A 60 -16.20 -23.26 19.66
N GLU A 61 -15.45 -23.70 20.67
CA GLU A 61 -15.44 -25.12 21.11
C GLU A 61 -16.81 -25.58 21.60
N LYS A 62 -17.53 -24.73 22.36
CA LYS A 62 -18.89 -25.04 22.85
C LYS A 62 -19.94 -25.11 21.72
N SER A 63 -19.68 -24.50 20.58
CA SER A 63 -20.59 -24.52 19.42
C SER A 63 -20.49 -25.80 18.56
N GLY A 64 -19.61 -26.74 18.92
CA GLY A 64 -19.40 -27.96 18.13
C GLY A 64 -18.65 -27.72 16.81
N PHE A 65 -18.02 -26.56 16.66
CA PHE A 65 -17.18 -26.21 15.53
C PHE A 65 -15.88 -27.02 15.61
N SER A 66 -15.65 -27.91 14.66
CA SER A 66 -14.46 -28.75 14.62
C SER A 66 -13.23 -27.88 14.30
N ALA A 67 -12.35 -27.71 15.30
CA ALA A 67 -11.09 -26.98 15.20
C ALA A 67 -10.13 -27.51 14.10
N SER A 68 -10.43 -28.64 13.45
CA SER A 68 -9.63 -29.16 12.34
C SER A 68 -9.89 -28.47 10.99
N LYS A 69 -10.73 -27.43 10.94
CA LYS A 69 -10.97 -26.59 9.75
C LYS A 69 -10.66 -25.10 9.96
N VAL A 70 -10.00 -24.74 11.07
CA VAL A 70 -9.83 -23.35 11.52
C VAL A 70 -8.36 -23.10 11.87
N PHE A 71 -7.46 -23.07 10.88
CA PHE A 71 -6.06 -22.73 11.15
C PHE A 71 -5.35 -21.93 10.03
N TRP A 72 -6.12 -21.21 9.20
CA TRP A 72 -5.58 -20.13 8.37
C TRP A 72 -6.53 -18.94 8.54
N GLY A 73 -6.42 -18.25 9.68
CA GLY A 73 -7.30 -17.15 10.01
C GLY A 73 -6.92 -15.89 9.22
N ASN A 74 -7.80 -15.40 8.37
CA ASN A 74 -7.74 -14.01 7.90
C ASN A 74 -8.23 -13.10 9.05
N PRO A 75 -7.63 -11.92 9.33
CA PRO A 75 -6.45 -11.29 8.74
C PRO A 75 -5.29 -11.20 9.75
N ILE A 76 -4.06 -10.99 9.28
CA ILE A 76 -3.05 -10.37 10.13
C ILE A 76 -2.45 -9.24 9.33
N TRP A 77 -2.91 -8.01 9.60
CA TRP A 77 -2.15 -6.84 9.21
C TRP A 77 -0.70 -7.08 9.61
N CYS A 78 0.19 -7.15 8.63
CA CYS A 78 1.60 -7.39 8.84
C CYS A 78 2.40 -6.23 8.26
N ASN A 79 3.61 -6.03 8.76
CA ASN A 79 4.55 -5.05 8.22
C ASN A 79 5.80 -5.72 7.63
N ALA A 80 5.67 -6.99 7.25
CA ALA A 80 6.69 -7.75 6.55
C ALA A 80 6.16 -7.97 5.13
N ARG A 81 6.45 -7.02 4.24
CA ARG A 81 5.81 -6.95 2.92
C ARG A 81 6.84 -6.91 1.80
N MET A 82 6.45 -7.46 0.66
CA MET A 82 7.12 -7.31 -0.63
C MET A 82 6.46 -6.18 -1.43
N GLY A 83 7.13 -5.64 -2.45
CA GLY A 83 6.53 -4.62 -3.32
C GLY A 83 6.16 -3.28 -2.67
N GLU A 84 6.46 -3.07 -1.39
CA GLU A 84 6.26 -1.79 -0.71
C GLU A 84 7.30 -0.74 -1.11
N THR A 85 6.98 0.53 -0.91
CA THR A 85 7.95 1.62 -1.06
C THR A 85 8.19 2.32 0.26
N VAL A 86 9.39 2.89 0.42
CA VAL A 86 9.76 3.72 1.58
C VAL A 86 10.39 5.01 1.09
N THR A 87 9.68 6.12 1.25
CA THR A 87 10.15 7.45 0.86
C THR A 87 10.63 8.21 2.09
N LYS A 88 11.86 8.72 2.05
CA LYS A 88 12.40 9.62 3.09
C LYS A 88 12.12 11.08 2.73
N LEU A 89 11.46 11.80 3.64
CA LEU A 89 11.21 13.23 3.52
C LEU A 89 12.39 14.07 4.05
N PRO A 90 12.49 15.37 3.68
CA PRO A 90 13.59 16.24 4.09
C PRO A 90 13.74 16.42 5.61
N ASP A 91 12.63 16.34 6.35
CA ASP A 91 12.60 16.44 7.82
C ASP A 91 13.05 15.14 8.53
N GLY A 92 13.32 14.08 7.76
CA GLY A 92 13.71 12.77 8.26
C GLY A 92 12.54 11.79 8.46
N THR A 93 11.30 12.23 8.25
CA THR A 93 10.12 11.35 8.25
C THR A 93 10.29 10.25 7.21
N LEU A 94 9.96 9.01 7.57
CA LEU A 94 9.84 7.92 6.60
C LEU A 94 8.36 7.62 6.35
N VAL A 95 8.01 7.44 5.09
CA VAL A 95 6.67 7.10 4.66
C VAL A 95 6.74 5.78 3.91
N GLN A 96 6.15 4.74 4.48
CA GLN A 96 6.04 3.43 3.88
C GLN A 96 4.63 3.25 3.31
N ILE A 97 4.52 2.73 2.09
CA ILE A 97 3.27 2.72 1.33
C ILE A 97 3.05 1.32 0.74
N GLY A 98 1.85 0.77 0.96
CA GLY A 98 1.35 -0.44 0.31
C GLY A 98 2.21 -1.69 0.52
N GLY A 99 2.32 -2.50 -0.54
CA GLY A 99 3.02 -3.78 -0.57
C GLY A 99 2.09 -4.98 -0.38
N GLU A 100 2.64 -6.17 -0.52
CA GLU A 100 1.95 -7.45 -0.41
C GLU A 100 2.55 -8.35 0.68
N HIS A 101 1.72 -9.21 1.27
CA HIS A 101 2.13 -10.30 2.14
C HIS A 101 1.96 -11.63 1.41
N GLU A 102 3.02 -12.45 1.42
CA GLU A 102 3.12 -13.74 0.70
C GLU A 102 2.93 -13.63 -0.82
N ASP A 103 2.90 -14.77 -1.53
CA ASP A 103 2.66 -14.84 -2.96
C ASP A 103 1.17 -15.12 -3.27
N PHE A 104 0.69 -14.77 -4.46
CA PHE A 104 -0.74 -14.87 -4.84
C PHE A 104 -1.39 -16.28 -4.71
N TYR A 105 -0.59 -17.34 -4.60
CA TYR A 105 -1.06 -18.71 -4.40
C TYR A 105 -1.15 -19.13 -2.91
N ASP A 106 -0.68 -18.28 -2.00
CA ASP A 106 -0.75 -18.52 -0.57
C ASP A 106 -2.13 -18.14 -0.01
N PRO A 107 -2.64 -18.93 0.96
CA PRO A 107 -4.01 -18.74 1.46
C PRO A 107 -4.21 -17.45 2.26
N ASP A 108 -3.13 -16.83 2.72
CA ASP A 108 -3.09 -15.57 3.47
C ASP A 108 -2.56 -14.38 2.66
N PHE A 109 -2.44 -14.53 1.32
CA PHE A 109 -2.05 -13.44 0.43
C PHE A 109 -2.93 -12.21 0.60
N LEU A 110 -2.30 -11.05 0.81
CA LEU A 110 -2.98 -9.77 0.94
C LEU A 110 -2.11 -8.65 0.38
N VAL A 111 -2.72 -7.80 -0.44
CA VAL A 111 -2.10 -6.53 -0.85
C VAL A 111 -2.68 -5.41 -0.01
N TYR A 112 -1.81 -4.53 0.49
CA TYR A 112 -2.19 -3.43 1.35
C TYR A 112 -2.35 -2.12 0.57
N ASN A 113 -3.24 -1.28 1.06
CA ASN A 113 -3.44 0.10 0.61
C ASN A 113 -3.24 1.10 1.76
N ASP A 114 -2.50 0.73 2.80
CA ASP A 114 -2.22 1.63 3.92
C ASP A 114 -0.93 2.43 3.72
N VAL A 115 -0.78 3.47 4.54
CA VAL A 115 0.44 4.28 4.64
C VAL A 115 0.89 4.30 6.09
N ILE A 116 2.16 3.98 6.32
CA ILE A 116 2.78 4.01 7.64
C ILE A 116 3.78 5.16 7.68
N VAL A 117 3.54 6.10 8.59
CA VAL A 117 4.38 7.29 8.77
C VAL A 117 5.20 7.12 10.03
N PHE A 118 6.52 7.05 9.88
CA PHE A 118 7.45 6.99 10.99
C PHE A 118 8.00 8.38 11.25
N ALA A 119 7.72 8.91 12.45
CA ALA A 119 8.23 10.21 12.87
C ALA A 119 9.78 10.22 12.86
N PRO A 120 10.41 11.37 12.54
CA PRO A 120 11.86 11.49 12.61
C PRO A 120 12.30 11.33 14.07
N THR A 121 13.41 10.63 14.29
CA THR A 121 14.02 10.58 15.63
C THR A 121 14.86 11.83 15.88
N PRO A 122 15.12 12.19 17.16
CA PRO A 122 15.99 13.31 17.51
C PRO A 122 17.42 13.22 16.93
N ASP A 123 17.91 12.01 16.61
CA ASP A 123 19.22 11.79 15.99
C ASP A 123 19.16 11.61 14.46
N GLY A 124 17.97 11.84 13.85
CA GLY A 124 17.75 11.75 12.40
C GLY A 124 17.86 10.32 11.85
N LYS A 125 17.92 9.31 12.71
CA LYS A 125 17.98 7.89 12.35
C LYS A 125 16.60 7.29 12.36
N SER A 126 16.19 6.72 11.23
CA SER A 126 14.97 5.94 11.17
C SER A 126 15.01 4.77 12.17
N CYS A 127 14.10 4.87 13.11
CA CYS A 127 13.57 3.92 14.07
C CYS A 127 12.95 2.64 13.45
N ARG A 128 13.71 1.88 12.64
CA ARG A 128 13.37 0.46 12.42
C ARG A 128 13.68 -0.40 13.65
N THR A 129 14.44 0.14 14.61
CA THR A 129 14.85 -0.55 15.84
C THR A 129 14.74 0.38 17.04
N GLY A 130 13.71 0.21 17.87
CA GLY A 130 13.44 1.01 19.07
C GLY A 130 12.27 1.97 18.85
N ALA A 131 11.28 1.94 19.75
CA ALA A 131 9.93 2.48 19.55
C ALA A 131 9.92 3.93 19.02
N PRO A 132 9.60 4.14 17.74
CA PRO A 132 9.16 5.43 17.29
C PRO A 132 7.66 5.61 17.48
N ASN A 133 7.27 6.87 17.51
CA ASN A 133 5.91 7.22 17.19
C ASN A 133 5.69 6.96 15.68
N PHE A 134 4.81 6.02 15.35
CA PHE A 134 4.35 5.83 13.99
C PHE A 134 2.83 5.89 13.94
N GLU A 135 2.31 6.26 12.79
CA GLU A 135 0.89 6.36 12.52
C GLU A 135 0.56 5.52 11.28
N ILE A 136 -0.56 4.81 11.31
CA ILE A 136 -1.06 4.02 10.19
C ILE A 136 -2.31 4.72 9.65
N TYR A 137 -2.30 5.00 8.36
CA TYR A 137 -3.40 5.60 7.62
C TYR A 137 -3.97 4.55 6.68
N GLY A 138 -5.20 4.09 6.95
CA GLY A 138 -5.96 3.25 6.04
C GLY A 138 -6.82 4.10 5.12
N TYR A 139 -6.95 3.69 3.86
CA TYR A 139 -7.76 4.40 2.87
C TYR A 139 -8.89 3.49 2.38
N PRO A 140 -10.06 4.04 2.06
CA PRO A 140 -11.07 3.32 1.29
C PRO A 140 -10.51 2.91 -0.08
N GLU A 141 -10.91 1.74 -0.57
CA GLU A 141 -10.45 1.17 -1.85
C GLU A 141 -10.71 2.13 -3.03
N GLU A 142 -11.84 2.84 -3.00
CA GLU A 142 -12.22 3.81 -4.03
C GLU A 142 -11.35 5.07 -4.04
N VAL A 143 -10.64 5.35 -2.94
CA VAL A 143 -9.70 6.47 -2.81
C VAL A 143 -8.29 6.02 -3.18
N PHE A 144 -7.88 4.87 -2.63
CA PHE A 144 -6.60 4.26 -2.89
C PHE A 144 -6.76 2.74 -2.80
N PRO A 145 -6.76 2.02 -3.93
CA PRO A 145 -6.87 0.58 -3.92
C PRO A 145 -5.55 -0.05 -3.49
N GLU A 146 -5.61 -1.35 -3.22
CA GLU A 146 -4.47 -2.22 -2.95
C GLU A 146 -3.36 -1.99 -3.98
N THR A 147 -2.12 -1.77 -3.51
CA THR A 147 -1.01 -1.33 -4.36
C THR A 147 0.32 -1.94 -3.92
N ASP A 148 0.95 -2.69 -4.82
CA ASP A 148 2.29 -3.28 -4.70
C ASP A 148 3.18 -2.91 -5.91
N PHE A 149 4.46 -3.27 -5.83
CA PHE A 149 5.48 -3.14 -6.88
C PHE A 149 5.48 -1.81 -7.63
N HIS A 150 5.10 -0.76 -6.92
CA HIS A 150 4.97 0.61 -7.39
C HIS A 150 6.26 1.38 -7.08
N THR A 151 6.33 2.62 -7.56
CA THR A 151 7.35 3.57 -7.11
C THR A 151 6.70 4.72 -6.35
N ALA A 152 7.41 5.26 -5.36
CA ALA A 152 6.98 6.40 -4.58
C ALA A 152 8.08 7.45 -4.50
N THR A 153 7.86 8.59 -5.15
CA THR A 153 8.86 9.67 -5.26
C THR A 153 8.35 10.93 -4.56
N HIS A 154 9.13 11.46 -3.61
CA HIS A 154 8.81 12.77 -3.03
C HIS A 154 9.05 13.88 -4.07
N VAL A 155 8.01 14.68 -4.32
CA VAL A 155 8.01 15.80 -5.26
C VAL A 155 7.83 17.11 -4.48
N PRO A 156 8.90 17.86 -4.21
CA PRO A 156 8.84 19.06 -3.38
C PRO A 156 7.90 20.15 -3.93
N SER A 157 7.86 20.34 -5.25
CA SER A 157 7.02 21.35 -5.91
C SER A 157 5.52 21.10 -5.72
N LEU A 158 5.12 19.85 -5.50
CA LEU A 158 3.74 19.45 -5.22
C LEU A 158 3.44 19.29 -3.72
N ASN A 159 4.46 19.38 -2.85
CA ASN A 159 4.38 19.02 -1.44
C ASN A 159 3.71 17.64 -1.23
N ALA A 160 4.14 16.66 -2.00
CA ALA A 160 3.49 15.35 -2.06
C ALA A 160 4.51 14.24 -2.36
N ILE A 161 4.13 13.01 -2.02
CA ILE A 161 4.75 11.80 -2.57
C ILE A 161 3.87 11.35 -3.75
N LEU A 162 4.47 11.24 -4.92
CA LEU A 162 3.83 10.69 -6.11
C LEU A 162 4.01 9.16 -6.11
N ILE A 163 2.91 8.44 -6.06
CA ILE A 163 2.83 6.97 -6.10
C ILE A 163 2.46 6.59 -7.54
N LEU A 164 3.23 5.70 -8.17
CA LEU A 164 3.09 5.38 -9.58
C LEU A 164 3.23 3.88 -9.84
N GLY A 165 2.30 3.35 -10.64
CA GLY A 165 2.27 1.93 -10.99
C GLY A 165 1.66 1.06 -9.89
N ASN A 166 1.38 -0.20 -10.24
CA ASN A 166 0.68 -1.17 -9.40
C ASN A 166 0.65 -2.53 -10.14
N ALA A 167 1.04 -3.65 -9.50
CA ALA A 167 0.94 -4.99 -10.09
C ALA A 167 -0.42 -5.67 -9.78
N SER A 168 -0.95 -5.48 -8.57
CA SER A 168 -2.22 -6.04 -8.09
C SER A 168 -3.44 -5.67 -8.94
N ARG A 169 -3.32 -4.67 -9.82
CA ARG A 169 -4.31 -4.41 -10.85
C ARG A 169 -4.18 -5.39 -12.02
N GLU A 170 -4.22 -6.69 -11.71
CA GLU A 170 -4.48 -7.70 -12.72
C GLU A 170 -5.93 -7.57 -13.19
N VAL A 171 -6.09 -7.60 -14.50
CA VAL A 171 -7.39 -7.53 -15.14
C VAL A 171 -8.00 -8.91 -15.02
N GLU A 172 -9.13 -9.07 -14.32
CA GLU A 172 -9.88 -10.32 -14.41
C GLU A 172 -10.18 -10.62 -15.89
N GLU A 173 -9.65 -11.75 -16.38
CA GLU A 173 -9.86 -12.19 -17.75
C GLU A 173 -11.36 -12.35 -18.04
N GLY A 174 -11.94 -11.42 -18.80
CA GLY A 174 -13.33 -11.52 -19.27
C GLY A 174 -14.13 -10.23 -19.18
N GLU A 175 -13.75 -9.30 -18.31
CA GLU A 175 -14.31 -7.95 -18.30
C GLU A 175 -13.47 -7.06 -19.20
N GLY A 176 -13.81 -7.03 -20.49
CA GLY A 176 -13.06 -6.29 -21.50
C GLY A 176 -12.76 -4.86 -21.04
N LEU A 177 -11.48 -4.56 -20.81
CA LEU A 177 -11.07 -3.20 -20.46
C LEU A 177 -11.38 -2.28 -21.63
N GLN A 178 -12.29 -1.34 -21.40
CA GLN A 178 -12.37 -0.17 -22.26
C GLN A 178 -11.09 0.63 -22.06
N ALA A 179 -10.24 0.58 -23.07
CA ALA A 179 -9.05 1.41 -23.20
C ALA A 179 -9.40 2.91 -22.98
N PRO A 180 -8.47 3.72 -22.46
CA PRO A 180 -7.06 3.37 -22.22
C PRO A 180 -6.75 2.83 -20.81
N LEU A 181 -5.83 1.86 -20.77
CA LEU A 181 -5.12 1.45 -19.56
C LEU A 181 -4.24 2.61 -19.09
N ALA A 182 -4.80 3.54 -18.32
CA ALA A 182 -4.03 4.65 -17.77
C ALA A 182 -3.05 4.14 -16.70
N THR A 183 -1.85 4.74 -16.64
CA THR A 183 -0.92 4.50 -15.54
C THR A 183 -1.55 4.97 -14.23
N PRO A 184 -1.71 4.10 -13.21
CA PRO A 184 -2.21 4.52 -11.92
C PRO A 184 -1.24 5.51 -11.28
N ILE A 185 -1.75 6.68 -10.90
CA ILE A 185 -0.96 7.72 -10.22
C ILE A 185 -1.79 8.29 -9.07
N TYR A 186 -1.15 8.40 -7.91
CA TYR A 186 -1.72 9.02 -6.73
C TYR A 186 -0.74 10.04 -6.13
N LEU A 187 -1.30 11.08 -5.51
CA LEU A 187 -0.57 12.05 -4.70
C LEU A 187 -0.94 11.86 -3.25
N LEU A 188 0.05 11.51 -2.45
CA LEU A 188 -0.04 11.53 -0.99
C LEU A 188 0.49 12.89 -0.49
N LYS A 189 -0.41 13.77 -0.05
CA LYS A 189 -0.06 15.12 0.40
C LYS A 189 0.73 15.07 1.71
N VAL A 190 1.93 15.66 1.71
CA VAL A 190 2.79 15.69 2.90
C VAL A 190 2.18 16.58 3.98
N GLY A 191 2.14 16.07 5.22
CA GLY A 191 1.65 16.78 6.41
C GLY A 191 0.16 16.63 6.69
N THR A 192 -0.65 16.27 5.69
CA THR A 192 -2.07 15.90 5.89
C THR A 192 -2.33 14.43 5.63
N TRP A 193 -1.45 13.78 4.85
CA TRP A 193 -1.59 12.41 4.39
C TRP A 193 -2.92 12.18 3.65
N GLY A 194 -3.44 13.22 3.01
CA GLY A 194 -4.57 13.07 2.08
C GLY A 194 -4.10 12.39 0.80
N MET A 195 -4.87 11.41 0.33
CA MET A 195 -4.62 10.73 -0.94
C MET A 195 -5.51 11.30 -2.05
N GLU A 196 -4.93 11.52 -3.22
CA GLU A 196 -5.63 12.03 -4.40
C GLU A 196 -5.23 11.21 -5.63
N LYS A 197 -6.20 10.64 -6.35
CA LYS A 197 -5.96 10.03 -7.65
C LYS A 197 -5.72 11.12 -8.70
N VAL A 198 -4.71 10.93 -9.54
CA VAL A 198 -4.34 11.87 -10.60
C VAL A 198 -4.65 11.27 -11.97
N GLU A 199 -5.47 11.98 -12.74
CA GLU A 199 -5.68 11.66 -14.15
C GLU A 199 -4.53 12.22 -14.98
N THR A 200 -4.05 11.42 -15.95
CA THR A 200 -2.94 11.80 -16.83
C THR A 200 -3.34 11.78 -18.29
N ALA A 201 -2.55 12.47 -19.12
CA ALA A 201 -2.74 12.50 -20.57
C ALA A 201 -1.45 12.11 -21.29
N GLY A 202 -1.54 11.82 -22.59
CA GLY A 202 -0.39 11.49 -23.43
C GLY A 202 -0.06 10.00 -23.45
N ASP A 203 1.11 9.67 -23.99
CA ASP A 203 1.52 8.30 -24.32
C ASP A 203 2.30 7.67 -23.16
N GLY A 204 1.60 7.41 -22.05
CA GLY A 204 2.17 6.81 -20.84
C GLY A 204 2.49 5.32 -20.97
N PRO A 205 3.17 4.73 -19.97
CA PRO A 205 3.56 3.31 -20.01
C PRO A 205 2.38 2.34 -19.90
N GLY A 206 1.23 2.78 -19.38
CA GLY A 206 0.10 1.93 -19.00
C GLY A 206 0.19 1.46 -17.55
N ILE A 207 -0.52 0.39 -17.19
CA ILE A 207 -0.35 -0.28 -15.90
C ILE A 207 1.05 -0.91 -15.91
N ILE A 208 1.95 -0.43 -15.05
CA ILE A 208 3.37 -0.78 -15.02
C ILE A 208 3.79 -1.07 -13.57
N TRP A 209 4.65 -2.06 -13.38
CA TRP A 209 5.19 -2.44 -12.07
C TRP A 209 6.63 -2.92 -12.21
N ASN A 210 7.34 -3.05 -11.08
CA ASN A 210 8.77 -3.36 -11.04
C ASN A 210 9.58 -2.42 -11.92
N HIS A 211 9.22 -1.14 -11.95
CA HIS A 211 9.90 -0.10 -12.74
C HIS A 211 10.73 0.80 -11.84
N LYS A 212 11.54 1.65 -12.46
CA LYS A 212 12.25 2.73 -11.78
C LYS A 212 11.61 4.07 -12.11
N ALA A 213 11.42 4.91 -11.10
CA ALA A 213 11.00 6.29 -11.26
C ALA A 213 11.96 7.24 -10.56
N GLU A 214 12.41 8.28 -11.25
CA GLU A 214 13.35 9.27 -10.74
C GLU A 214 12.92 10.68 -11.13
N LEU A 215 12.86 11.58 -10.14
CA LEU A 215 12.68 13.00 -10.40
C LEU A 215 13.96 13.56 -11.03
N LYS A 216 13.85 14.22 -12.19
CA LYS A 216 15.01 14.83 -12.83
C LYS A 216 15.48 16.05 -12.05
N ASP A 217 16.77 16.12 -11.78
CA ASP A 217 17.37 17.21 -11.00
C ASP A 217 17.00 18.60 -11.55
N GLY A 218 16.39 19.42 -10.69
CA GLY A 218 15.99 20.78 -11.01
C GLY A 218 14.84 20.90 -12.01
N GLN A 219 14.11 19.82 -12.27
CA GLN A 219 12.98 19.80 -13.20
C GLN A 219 11.74 19.17 -12.55
N ASP A 220 10.57 19.68 -12.89
CA ASP A 220 9.28 19.08 -12.53
C ASP A 220 8.93 17.95 -13.53
N VAL A 221 9.87 17.03 -13.73
CA VAL A 221 9.74 15.91 -14.66
C VAL A 221 10.16 14.63 -13.96
N LEU A 222 9.26 13.65 -13.92
CA LEU A 222 9.56 12.31 -13.45
C LEU A 222 9.88 11.41 -14.63
N ARG A 223 11.08 10.82 -14.63
CA ARG A 223 11.47 9.80 -15.61
C ARG A 223 11.11 8.42 -15.08
N VAL A 224 10.35 7.65 -15.85
CA VAL A 224 9.97 6.27 -15.57
C VAL A 224 10.62 5.36 -16.59
N ALA A 225 11.29 4.30 -16.17
CA ALA A 225 12.01 3.41 -17.07
C ALA A 225 11.95 1.94 -16.62
N GLY A 226 12.15 1.05 -17.60
CA GLY A 226 12.36 -0.36 -17.34
C GLY A 226 13.63 -0.63 -16.53
N VAL A 227 13.60 -1.67 -15.71
CA VAL A 227 14.75 -2.30 -15.08
C VAL A 227 14.85 -3.74 -15.58
N ASP A 228 16.09 -4.17 -15.81
CA ASP A 228 16.38 -5.57 -16.09
C ASP A 228 16.67 -6.27 -14.76
N GLY A 229 15.87 -7.28 -14.47
CA GLY A 229 16.00 -8.16 -13.34
C GLY A 229 16.71 -9.45 -13.72
N GLU A 230 17.37 -10.09 -12.74
CA GLU A 230 18.00 -11.41 -12.94
C GLU A 230 16.92 -12.47 -13.24
N TRP A 231 15.76 -12.36 -12.60
CA TRP A 231 14.60 -13.23 -12.78
C TRP A 231 13.47 -12.51 -13.53
N GLU A 232 12.60 -13.29 -14.18
CA GLU A 232 11.49 -12.73 -14.95
C GLU A 232 10.50 -11.90 -14.10
N GLY A 233 10.31 -12.30 -12.84
CA GLY A 233 9.50 -11.55 -11.86
C GLY A 233 10.11 -10.21 -11.45
N ASP A 234 11.43 -10.07 -11.53
CA ASP A 234 12.15 -8.85 -11.14
C ASP A 234 12.23 -7.82 -12.28
N ARG A 235 11.84 -8.21 -13.50
CA ARG A 235 11.85 -7.32 -14.66
C ARG A 235 10.65 -6.41 -14.64
N THR A 236 10.82 -5.21 -15.19
CA THR A 236 9.68 -4.34 -15.43
C THR A 236 8.70 -4.98 -16.38
N GLN A 237 7.44 -4.95 -16.00
CA GLN A 237 6.33 -5.46 -16.77
C GLN A 237 5.25 -4.40 -16.88
N ARG A 238 4.44 -4.51 -17.92
CA ARG A 238 3.26 -3.68 -18.10
C ARG A 238 2.13 -4.41 -18.81
N THR A 239 0.91 -3.93 -18.62
CA THR A 239 -0.26 -4.38 -19.36
C THR A 239 -0.41 -3.60 -20.67
N VAL A 240 -0.53 -4.31 -21.79
CA VAL A 240 -0.81 -3.73 -23.12
C VAL A 240 -2.09 -4.33 -23.72
N VAL A 241 -2.81 -3.55 -24.50
CA VAL A 241 -3.95 -4.04 -25.30
C VAL A 241 -3.44 -4.60 -26.62
N ILE A 242 -3.73 -5.86 -26.93
CA ILE A 242 -3.25 -6.52 -28.15
C ILE A 242 -4.31 -6.49 -29.27
N LYS A 243 -5.58 -6.82 -28.97
CA LYS A 243 -6.72 -6.79 -29.92
C LYS A 243 -8.05 -6.67 -29.18
N GLU A 244 -9.00 -5.89 -29.71
CA GLU A 244 -10.42 -5.90 -29.27
C GLU A 244 -10.66 -6.00 -27.74
N GLY A 245 -9.91 -5.23 -26.94
CA GLY A 245 -10.05 -5.23 -25.47
C GLY A 245 -9.29 -6.35 -24.73
N GLU A 246 -8.67 -7.27 -25.47
CA GLU A 246 -7.74 -8.28 -24.93
C GLU A 246 -6.45 -7.60 -24.46
N THR A 247 -6.12 -7.83 -23.19
CA THR A 247 -4.89 -7.34 -22.56
C THR A 247 -3.88 -8.45 -22.38
N ARG A 248 -2.60 -8.08 -22.34
CA ARG A 248 -1.52 -9.00 -22.00
C ARG A 248 -0.43 -8.28 -21.23
N THR A 249 0.21 -8.99 -20.32
CA THR A 249 1.46 -8.56 -19.70
C THR A 249 2.63 -8.74 -20.66
N VAL A 250 3.44 -7.69 -20.81
CA VAL A 250 4.68 -7.70 -21.60
C VAL A 250 5.83 -7.12 -20.78
N GLY A 251 7.04 -7.61 -21.02
CA GLY A 251 8.25 -7.00 -20.47
C GLY A 251 8.48 -5.60 -21.06
N VAL A 252 9.07 -4.73 -20.26
CA VAL A 252 9.57 -3.42 -20.68
C VAL A 252 11.08 -3.49 -20.74
N GLU A 253 11.65 -3.24 -21.91
CA GLU A 253 13.11 -3.21 -22.09
C GLU A 253 13.72 -2.08 -21.26
N PHE A 254 14.95 -2.28 -20.77
CA PHE A 254 15.67 -1.29 -19.94
C PHE A 254 15.81 0.08 -20.64
N GLU A 255 15.87 0.10 -21.97
CA GLU A 255 15.97 1.33 -22.77
C GLU A 255 14.62 2.01 -23.01
N GLU A 256 13.49 1.36 -22.72
CA GLU A 256 12.18 2.01 -22.79
C GLU A 256 11.95 2.88 -21.57
N ALA A 257 11.69 4.16 -21.83
CA ALA A 257 11.43 5.16 -20.80
C ALA A 257 10.37 6.18 -21.23
N TRP A 258 9.77 6.79 -20.22
CA TRP A 258 8.74 7.81 -20.32
C TRP A 258 9.07 8.95 -19.39
N GLU A 259 8.59 10.13 -19.75
CA GLU A 259 8.69 11.32 -18.92
C GLU A 259 7.28 11.81 -18.62
N LEU A 260 7.01 12.02 -17.34
CA LEU A 260 5.80 12.69 -16.86
C LEU A 260 6.17 14.14 -16.51
N ASP A 261 5.63 15.07 -17.28
CA ASP A 261 5.64 16.49 -16.92
C ASP A 261 4.65 16.70 -15.76
N LEU A 262 5.17 17.06 -14.58
CA LEU A 262 4.40 17.18 -13.36
C LEU A 262 3.58 18.48 -13.30
N ALA A 263 3.86 19.46 -14.16
CA ALA A 263 3.11 20.71 -14.21
C ALA A 263 1.74 20.53 -14.89
N ASN A 264 1.62 19.56 -15.79
CA ASN A 264 0.40 19.29 -16.56
C ASN A 264 -0.02 17.81 -16.58
N MET A 265 0.69 16.95 -15.86
CA MET A 265 0.44 15.51 -15.76
C MET A 265 0.38 14.82 -17.13
N ARG A 266 1.31 15.19 -18.01
CA ARG A 266 1.36 14.70 -19.39
C ARG A 266 2.58 13.84 -19.64
N TRP A 267 2.33 12.66 -20.19
CA TRP A 267 3.33 11.70 -20.60
C TRP A 267 3.92 12.03 -21.98
N THR A 268 5.22 11.80 -22.11
CA THR A 268 5.93 11.67 -23.37
C THR A 268 6.81 10.41 -23.34
N LYS A 269 6.85 9.67 -24.45
CA LYS A 269 7.81 8.56 -24.59
C LYS A 269 9.18 9.14 -24.90
N GLU A 270 10.20 8.72 -24.16
CA GLU A 270 11.58 9.12 -24.43
C GLU A 270 12.03 8.48 -25.75
N ALA A 271 12.59 9.28 -26.66
CA ALA A 271 13.06 8.77 -27.94
C ALA A 271 14.34 7.93 -27.75
N SER A 272 14.29 6.64 -28.11
CA SER A 272 15.48 5.78 -28.06
C SER A 272 16.56 6.29 -29.03
N SER A 273 17.69 6.76 -28.50
CA SER A 273 18.80 7.30 -29.31
C SER A 273 19.69 6.19 -29.88
N TRP A 274 19.17 5.36 -30.79
CA TRP A 274 20.04 4.44 -31.54
C TRP A 274 20.60 5.10 -32.79
N VAL A 275 21.89 5.42 -32.76
CA VAL A 275 22.72 5.45 -33.96
C VAL A 275 23.07 4.00 -34.28
N THR A 276 22.52 3.44 -35.36
CA THR A 276 22.96 2.14 -35.89
C THR A 276 24.47 2.20 -36.16
N VAL A 277 25.27 1.53 -35.33
CA VAL A 277 26.69 1.29 -35.63
C VAL A 277 26.72 0.26 -36.77
N PRO A 278 27.26 0.60 -37.96
CA PRO A 278 27.31 -0.35 -39.06
C PRO A 278 28.11 -1.59 -38.64
N LYS A 279 27.53 -2.78 -38.75
CA LYS A 279 28.25 -4.05 -38.52
C LYS A 279 29.47 -4.07 -39.44
N LYS A 280 30.67 -3.95 -38.84
CA LYS A 280 31.94 -4.09 -39.53
C LYS A 280 31.99 -5.51 -40.13
N LYS A 281 31.91 -5.63 -41.45
CA LYS A 281 32.04 -6.92 -42.16
C LYS A 281 33.33 -7.59 -41.67
N ARG A 282 33.22 -8.72 -40.97
CA ARG A 282 34.37 -9.59 -40.70
C ARG A 282 34.85 -10.12 -42.05
N GLY A 283 35.94 -9.57 -42.54
CA GLY A 283 36.60 -10.04 -43.76
C GLY A 283 36.98 -11.52 -43.59
N GLY A 284 36.45 -12.37 -44.47
CA GLY A 284 36.84 -13.77 -44.54
C GLY A 284 38.32 -13.86 -44.86
N LYS A 285 39.10 -14.49 -43.97
CA LYS A 285 40.43 -14.97 -44.32
C LYS A 285 40.24 -16.27 -45.11
N GLY A 286 40.67 -16.26 -46.36
CA GLY A 286 40.79 -17.46 -47.19
C GLY A 286 41.75 -18.47 -46.54
N ALA A 287 41.38 -19.74 -46.62
CA ALA A 287 42.26 -20.85 -46.31
C ALA A 287 43.27 -21.06 -47.44
N PRO A 288 44.55 -21.37 -47.16
CA PRO A 288 45.44 -21.86 -48.18
C PRO A 288 45.27 -23.38 -48.36
N PHE A 289 45.46 -23.81 -49.61
CA PHE A 289 45.58 -25.21 -50.05
C PHE A 289 46.85 -25.87 -49.51
#